data_AF-A0A949LDG2-F1
#
_entry.id   AF-A0A949LDG2-F1
#
_cell.length_a   1.000
_cell.length_b   1.000
_cell.length_c   1.000
_cell.angle_alpha   90.00
_cell.angle_beta   90.00
_cell.angle_gamma   90.00
#
_symmetry.space_group_name_H-M   'P 1'
#
loop_
_entity.id
_entity.type
_entity.pdbx_description
1 polymer ?
#
loop_
_entity_poly.entity_id
_entity_poly.type
_entity_poly.pdbx_seq_one_letter_code
_entity_poly.pdbx_strand_id
1 'polypeptide(L)'
;MNDRTKLIIAAALVAGAVLAAVVEFGPRRAPPAPAPDGGLSLRGKFIGPQAAEDAAAFAGICRGVAEALSADGTRPQPRISTGVQLEDLRVAAAEGRFWPRSLSREQPHATAAAGRYLDEVAGTSGGPLDETARMRWVKALAALAGAAEEAVR
;
A
#
# COMPACT_ATOMS: atom_id res chain seq x y z
N MET A 1 21.80 -42.27 33.51
CA MET A 1 21.40 -40.92 33.06
C MET A 1 20.10 -40.57 33.75
N ASN A 2 20.14 -39.60 34.67
CA ASN A 2 19.04 -39.32 35.61
C ASN A 2 17.89 -38.61 34.88
N ASP A 3 16.65 -38.75 35.37
CA ASP A 3 15.47 -38.18 34.72
C ASP A 3 15.54 -36.65 34.60
N ARG A 4 16.22 -35.99 35.54
CA ARG A 4 16.53 -34.56 35.48
C ARG A 4 17.38 -34.18 34.26
N THR A 5 18.32 -35.04 33.86
CA THR A 5 19.15 -34.85 32.66
C THR A 5 18.33 -35.03 31.39
N LYS A 6 17.40 -36.00 31.35
CA LYS A 6 16.47 -36.18 30.21
C LYS A 6 15.54 -34.99 30.04
N LEU A 7 15.02 -34.43 31.14
CA LEU A 7 14.16 -33.25 31.12
C LEU A 7 14.90 -32.00 30.61
N ILE A 8 16.16 -31.81 31.00
CA ILE A 8 16.98 -30.68 30.51
C ILE A 8 17.23 -30.81 29.00
N ILE A 9 17.55 -32.01 28.51
CA ILE A 9 17.78 -32.26 27.08
C ILE A 9 16.48 -32.04 26.28
N ALA A 10 15.35 -32.55 26.76
CA ALA A 10 14.06 -32.35 26.12
C ALA A 10 13.67 -30.86 26.06
N ALA A 11 13.86 -30.11 27.15
CA ALA A 11 13.60 -28.68 27.19
C ALA A 11 14.49 -27.88 26.22
N ALA A 12 15.77 -28.25 26.11
CA ALA A 12 16.70 -27.62 25.18
C ALA A 12 16.32 -27.89 23.71
N LEU A 13 15.87 -29.11 23.39
CA LEU A 13 15.40 -29.47 22.06
C LEU A 13 14.12 -28.74 21.68
N VAL A 14 13.15 -28.63 22.60
CA VAL A 14 11.91 -27.88 22.37
C VAL A 14 12.21 -26.40 22.17
N ALA A 15 13.04 -25.80 23.01
CA ALA A 15 13.44 -24.39 22.86
C ALA A 15 14.15 -24.12 21.52
N GLY A 16 15.05 -25.04 21.10
CA GLY A 16 15.72 -24.94 19.81
C GLY A 16 14.76 -25.04 18.63
N ALA A 17 13.79 -25.95 18.68
CA ALA A 17 12.79 -26.12 17.62
C ALA A 17 11.85 -24.90 17.50
N VAL A 18 11.45 -24.31 18.64
CA VAL A 18 10.64 -23.09 18.64
C VAL A 18 11.42 -21.91 18.05
N LEU A 19 12.70 -21.75 18.41
CA LEU A 19 13.53 -20.68 17.89
C LEU A 19 13.76 -20.83 16.37
N ALA A 20 14.02 -22.05 15.90
CA ALA A 20 14.17 -22.34 14.47
C ALA A 20 12.88 -22.02 13.69
N ALA A 21 11.72 -22.40 14.23
CA ALA A 21 10.43 -22.10 13.62
C ALA A 21 10.15 -20.59 13.54
N VAL A 22 10.53 -19.81 14.56
CA VAL A 22 10.38 -18.35 14.54
C VAL A 22 11.28 -17.70 13.47
N VAL A 23 12.47 -18.24 13.24
CA VAL A 23 13.39 -17.74 12.20
C VAL A 23 12.90 -18.12 10.80
N GLU A 24 12.39 -19.34 10.62
CA GLU A 24 12.01 -19.87 9.31
C GLU A 24 10.62 -19.44 8.84
N PHE A 25 9.66 -19.35 9.79
CA PHE A 25 8.27 -18.95 9.54
C PHE A 25 7.93 -17.55 10.05
N GLY A 26 8.90 -16.84 10.63
CA GLY A 26 8.75 -15.42 10.92
C GLY A 26 8.48 -14.64 9.63
N PRO A 27 7.72 -13.53 9.69
CA PRO A 27 7.43 -12.73 8.52
C PRO A 27 8.75 -12.26 7.89
N ARG A 28 9.11 -12.87 6.75
CA ARG A 28 10.26 -12.42 5.96
C ARG A 28 9.99 -10.98 5.57
N ARG A 29 10.80 -10.05 6.10
CA ARG A 29 10.84 -8.69 5.56
C ARG A 29 11.22 -8.83 4.09
N ALA A 30 10.26 -8.57 3.21
CA ALA A 30 10.56 -8.41 1.80
C ALA A 30 11.68 -7.36 1.68
N PRO A 31 12.69 -7.58 0.83
CA PRO A 31 13.66 -6.53 0.55
C PRO A 31 12.90 -5.26 0.15
N PRO A 32 13.34 -4.07 0.59
CA PRO A 32 12.67 -2.83 0.26
C PRO A 32 12.52 -2.78 -1.27
N ALA A 33 11.28 -2.61 -1.72
CA ALA A 33 11.01 -2.39 -3.13
C ALA A 33 11.87 -1.22 -3.61
N PRO A 34 12.44 -1.28 -4.83
CA PRO A 34 13.19 -0.14 -5.37
C PRO A 34 12.31 1.11 -5.28
N ALA A 35 12.89 2.18 -4.75
CA ALA A 35 12.18 3.46 -4.64
C ALA A 35 11.62 3.82 -6.03
N PRO A 36 10.35 4.26 -6.12
CA PRO A 36 9.84 4.72 -7.40
C PRO A 36 10.74 5.85 -7.90
N ASP A 37 11.26 5.69 -9.12
CA ASP A 37 12.07 6.70 -9.79
C ASP A 37 11.24 7.99 -9.94
N GLY A 38 11.39 8.91 -8.99
CA GLY A 38 10.75 10.21 -9.04
C GLY A 38 10.23 10.69 -7.70
N GLY A 39 11.12 11.30 -6.90
CA GLY A 39 10.86 12.40 -5.95
C GLY A 39 9.76 12.28 -4.88
N LEU A 40 8.90 11.26 -4.92
CA LEU A 40 7.72 11.11 -4.08
C LEU A 40 8.13 10.48 -2.75
N SER A 41 8.10 11.29 -1.70
CA SER A 41 8.28 10.82 -0.33
C SER A 41 7.09 11.19 0.52
N LEU A 42 6.47 10.17 1.13
CA LEU A 42 5.42 10.33 2.14
C LEU A 42 5.97 10.20 3.58
N ARG A 43 7.30 10.17 3.74
CA ARG A 43 7.96 10.05 5.03
C ARG A 43 7.56 11.20 5.95
N GLY A 44 7.13 10.88 7.17
CA GLY A 44 6.67 11.85 8.17
C GLY A 44 5.34 12.54 7.83
N LYS A 45 4.61 12.10 6.80
CA LYS A 45 3.28 12.62 6.46
C LYS A 45 2.14 11.87 7.14
N PHE A 46 2.37 10.61 7.48
CA PHE A 46 1.49 9.83 8.35
C PHE A 46 1.87 10.11 9.81
N ILE A 47 0.92 10.57 10.61
CA ILE A 47 1.14 11.03 11.99
C ILE A 47 0.17 10.36 12.97
N GLY A 48 0.55 10.37 14.26
CA GLY A 48 -0.29 9.82 15.32
C GLY A 48 -0.13 8.31 15.53
N PRO A 49 -0.84 7.75 16.54
CA PRO A 49 -0.67 6.37 16.97
C PRO A 49 -1.07 5.33 15.92
N GLN A 50 -1.91 5.71 14.95
CA GLN A 50 -2.38 4.83 13.89
C GLN A 50 -1.67 5.07 12.55
N ALA A 51 -0.61 5.89 12.52
CA ALA A 51 0.10 6.25 11.29
C ALA A 51 0.51 5.04 10.43
N ALA A 52 0.99 3.96 11.08
CA ALA A 52 1.39 2.72 10.39
C ALA A 52 0.20 1.99 9.75
N GLU A 53 -0.93 1.91 10.47
CA GLU A 53 -2.17 1.29 9.98
C GLU A 53 -2.76 2.10 8.83
N ASP A 54 -2.82 3.42 8.99
CA ASP A 54 -3.33 4.35 7.99
C ASP A 54 -2.48 4.33 6.71
N ALA A 55 -1.15 4.26 6.84
CA ALA A 55 -0.24 4.13 5.70
C ALA A 55 -0.42 2.80 4.95
N ALA A 56 -0.55 1.69 5.68
CA ALA A 56 -0.81 0.38 5.08
C ALA A 56 -2.17 0.34 4.37
N ALA A 57 -3.21 0.91 4.97
CA ALA A 57 -4.53 1.02 4.37
C ALA A 57 -4.52 1.90 3.10
N PHE A 58 -3.83 3.05 3.15
CA PHE A 58 -3.64 3.91 1.98
C PHE A 58 -2.89 3.21 0.85
N ALA A 59 -1.80 2.51 1.16
CA ALA A 59 -1.06 1.71 0.19
C ALA A 59 -1.95 0.64 -0.46
N GLY A 60 -2.74 -0.06 0.35
CA GLY A 60 -3.69 -1.06 -0.11
C GLY A 60 -4.76 -0.50 -1.04
N ILE A 61 -5.23 0.74 -0.83
CA ILE A 61 -6.18 1.40 -1.74
C ILE A 61 -5.50 1.73 -3.06
N CYS A 62 -4.34 2.39 -3.01
CA CYS A 62 -3.63 2.81 -4.22
C CYS A 62 -3.30 1.59 -5.10
N ARG A 63 -2.84 0.50 -4.49
CA ARG A 63 -2.58 -0.77 -5.18
C ARG A 63 -3.86 -1.37 -5.77
N GLY A 64 -4.93 -1.46 -4.98
CA GLY A 64 -6.21 -2.02 -5.44
C GLY A 64 -6.81 -1.24 -6.62
N VAL A 65 -6.74 0.10 -6.59
CA VAL A 65 -7.20 0.94 -7.70
C VAL A 65 -6.30 0.76 -8.93
N ALA A 66 -4.97 0.68 -8.75
CA ALA A 66 -4.05 0.44 -9.86
C ALA A 66 -4.33 -0.91 -10.56
N GLU A 67 -4.52 -1.98 -9.78
CA GLU A 67 -4.87 -3.31 -10.28
C GLU A 67 -6.23 -3.31 -10.99
N ALA A 68 -7.25 -2.72 -10.38
CA ALA A 68 -8.59 -2.62 -10.97
C ALA A 68 -8.57 -1.83 -12.28
N LEU A 69 -7.82 -0.73 -12.34
CA LEU A 69 -7.71 0.11 -13.52
C LEU A 69 -6.93 -0.59 -14.65
N SER A 70 -5.87 -1.31 -14.30
CA SER A 70 -5.10 -2.13 -15.23
C SER A 70 -5.97 -3.25 -15.82
N ALA A 71 -6.74 -3.95 -14.99
CA ALA A 71 -7.65 -5.01 -15.42
C ALA A 71 -8.82 -4.48 -16.25
N ASP A 72 -9.32 -3.28 -15.95
CA ASP A 72 -10.37 -2.64 -16.75
C ASP A 72 -9.86 -2.24 -18.16
N GLY A 73 -8.59 -1.85 -18.26
CA GLY A 73 -7.95 -1.46 -19.52
C GLY A 73 -7.82 -2.59 -20.54
N THR A 74 -7.83 -3.85 -20.12
CA THR A 74 -7.75 -5.00 -21.04
C THR A 74 -9.10 -5.40 -21.64
N ARG A 75 -10.19 -4.71 -21.26
CA ARG A 75 -11.53 -5.00 -21.78
C ARG A 75 -11.70 -4.40 -23.17
N PRO A 76 -12.48 -5.04 -24.06
CA PRO A 76 -12.87 -4.44 -25.34
C PRO A 76 -13.60 -3.10 -25.16
N GLN A 77 -14.30 -2.94 -24.04
CA GLN A 77 -14.97 -1.71 -23.62
C GLN A 77 -14.65 -1.48 -22.14
N PRO A 78 -13.63 -0.65 -21.82
CA PRO A 78 -13.31 -0.29 -20.44
C PRO A 78 -14.48 0.42 -19.77
N ARG A 79 -14.75 0.09 -18.51
CA ARG A 79 -15.83 0.71 -17.72
C ARG A 79 -15.42 2.11 -17.24
N ILE A 80 -14.14 2.31 -16.97
CA ILE A 80 -13.56 3.59 -16.58
C ILE A 80 -12.97 4.19 -17.85
N SER A 81 -13.70 5.11 -18.47
CA SER A 81 -13.36 5.72 -19.75
C SER A 81 -13.01 7.20 -19.65
N THR A 82 -13.15 7.81 -18.47
CA THR A 82 -12.86 9.23 -18.23
C THR A 82 -12.12 9.44 -16.92
N GLY A 83 -11.38 10.55 -16.82
CA GLY A 83 -10.71 10.94 -15.58
C GLY A 83 -11.70 11.23 -14.43
N VAL A 84 -12.91 11.69 -14.74
CA VAL A 84 -13.96 11.94 -13.71
C VAL A 84 -14.36 10.64 -13.02
N GLN A 85 -14.63 9.58 -13.79
CA GLN A 85 -14.97 8.27 -13.22
C GLN A 85 -13.84 7.68 -12.36
N LEU A 86 -12.59 7.99 -12.70
CA LEU A 86 -11.44 7.57 -11.91
C LEU A 86 -11.35 8.35 -10.59
N GLU A 87 -11.65 9.64 -10.60
CA GLU A 87 -11.71 10.44 -9.38
C GLU A 87 -12.87 10.01 -8.47
N ASP A 88 -14.05 9.74 -9.04
CA ASP A 88 -15.19 9.18 -8.30
C ASP A 88 -14.81 7.86 -7.62
N LEU A 89 -14.10 6.97 -8.32
CA LEU A 89 -13.58 5.72 -7.75
C LEU A 89 -12.60 5.97 -6.60
N ARG A 90 -11.70 6.94 -6.73
CA ARG A 90 -10.74 7.30 -5.67
C ARG A 90 -11.43 7.83 -4.44
N VAL A 91 -12.39 8.74 -4.61
CA VAL A 91 -13.20 9.30 -3.51
C VAL A 91 -13.95 8.18 -2.80
N ALA A 92 -14.67 7.34 -3.55
CA ALA A 92 -15.42 6.22 -2.99
C ALA A 92 -14.52 5.21 -2.26
N ALA A 93 -13.32 4.91 -2.79
CA ALA A 93 -12.39 3.99 -2.15
C ALA A 93 -11.80 4.57 -0.85
N ALA A 94 -11.50 5.87 -0.84
CA ALA A 94 -11.02 6.58 0.35
C ALA A 94 -12.10 6.70 1.43
N GLU A 95 -13.37 6.82 1.07
CA GLU A 95 -14.48 6.85 2.02
C GLU A 95 -14.84 5.45 2.55
N GLY A 96 -14.92 4.46 1.66
CA GLY A 96 -15.43 3.12 1.98
C GLY A 96 -14.51 2.30 2.88
N ARG A 97 -13.19 2.37 2.70
CA ARG A 97 -12.23 1.60 3.51
C ARG A 97 -12.02 2.18 4.92
N PHE A 98 -12.43 3.43 5.09
CA PHE A 98 -12.16 4.24 6.25
C PHE A 98 -13.46 4.64 6.97
N TRP A 99 -14.54 3.88 6.80
CA TRP A 99 -15.73 4.07 7.64
C TRP A 99 -15.49 3.42 9.02
N PRO A 100 -15.57 4.14 10.16
CA PRO A 100 -16.16 5.47 10.39
C PRO A 100 -15.16 6.67 10.45
N ARG A 101 -13.87 6.49 10.14
CA ARG A 101 -12.82 7.54 10.18
C ARG A 101 -12.13 7.79 8.84
N SER A 102 -12.57 8.79 8.06
CA SER A 102 -11.97 9.13 6.75
C SER A 102 -10.47 9.42 6.83
N LEU A 103 -9.65 8.77 5.99
CA LEU A 103 -8.20 9.02 5.95
C LEU A 103 -7.84 10.46 5.61
N SER A 104 -8.65 11.14 4.80
CA SER A 104 -8.42 12.56 4.49
C SER A 104 -8.50 13.46 5.73
N ARG A 105 -9.29 13.06 6.73
CA ARG A 105 -9.40 13.72 8.03
C ARG A 105 -8.27 13.34 8.97
N GLU A 106 -7.92 12.05 9.02
CA GLU A 106 -6.91 11.53 9.95
C GLU A 106 -5.47 11.85 9.49
N GLN A 107 -5.23 11.82 8.18
CA GLN A 107 -3.91 11.98 7.55
C GLN A 107 -3.93 13.03 6.41
N PRO A 108 -4.34 14.29 6.68
CA PRO A 108 -4.54 15.32 5.67
C PRO A 108 -3.25 15.67 4.89
N HIS A 109 -2.09 15.56 5.55
CA HIS A 109 -0.81 15.86 4.90
C HIS A 109 -0.39 14.77 3.90
N ALA A 110 -0.70 13.51 4.19
CA ALA A 110 -0.43 12.40 3.28
C ALA A 110 -1.34 12.45 2.06
N THR A 111 -2.65 12.68 2.28
CA THR A 111 -3.62 12.79 1.18
C THR A 111 -3.36 14.01 0.29
N ALA A 112 -3.01 15.16 0.86
CA ALA A 112 -2.65 16.34 0.08
C ALA A 112 -1.36 16.13 -0.75
N ALA A 113 -0.35 15.47 -0.18
CA ALA A 113 0.87 15.15 -0.92
C ALA A 113 0.60 14.16 -2.07
N ALA A 114 -0.25 13.16 -1.83
CA ALA A 114 -0.68 12.22 -2.85
C ALA A 114 -1.48 12.89 -3.98
N GLY A 115 -2.41 13.79 -3.64
CA GLY A 115 -3.18 14.57 -4.60
C GLY A 115 -2.28 15.36 -5.55
N ARG A 116 -1.35 16.16 -5.00
CA ARG A 116 -0.38 16.92 -5.80
C ARG A 116 0.44 16.05 -6.73
N TYR A 117 0.94 14.91 -6.24
CA TYR A 117 1.70 13.98 -7.06
C TYR A 117 0.87 13.41 -8.22
N LEU A 118 -0.39 13.06 -7.98
CA LEU A 118 -1.28 12.58 -9.03
C LEU A 118 -1.59 13.66 -10.06
N ASP A 119 -1.84 14.89 -9.62
CA ASP A 119 -2.06 16.04 -10.50
C ASP A 119 -0.85 16.30 -11.40
N GLU A 120 0.36 16.19 -10.85
CA GLU A 120 1.62 16.38 -11.58
C GLU A 120 1.92 15.23 -12.56
N VAL A 121 1.75 13.97 -12.14
CA VAL A 121 2.21 12.80 -12.92
C VAL A 121 1.13 12.24 -13.84
N ALA A 122 -0.10 12.16 -13.34
CA ALA A 122 -1.21 11.57 -14.06
C ALA A 122 -2.09 12.63 -14.75
N GLY A 123 -2.09 13.86 -14.24
CA GLY A 123 -2.80 15.01 -14.79
C GLY A 123 -4.19 15.20 -14.18
N THR A 124 -4.79 16.36 -14.43
CA THR A 124 -6.07 16.81 -13.85
C THR A 124 -7.26 16.72 -14.83
N SER A 125 -7.10 16.03 -15.95
CA SER A 125 -8.10 16.06 -17.02
C SER A 125 -9.25 15.07 -16.76
N GLY A 126 -10.48 15.61 -16.67
CA GLY A 126 -11.71 14.82 -16.76
C GLY A 126 -12.01 14.26 -18.16
N GLY A 127 -11.08 14.42 -19.10
CA GLY A 127 -11.20 13.93 -20.48
C GLY A 127 -11.11 12.40 -20.61
N PRO A 128 -11.12 11.90 -21.86
CA PRO A 128 -11.03 10.48 -22.13
C PRO A 128 -9.77 9.84 -21.53
N LEU A 129 -9.96 8.70 -20.86
CA LEU A 129 -8.89 7.91 -20.28
C LEU A 129 -8.42 6.86 -21.31
N ASP A 130 -7.61 7.34 -22.25
CA ASP A 130 -6.93 6.47 -23.22
C ASP A 130 -5.91 5.53 -22.55
N GLU A 131 -5.36 4.60 -23.33
CA GLU A 131 -4.41 3.60 -22.84
C GLU A 131 -3.16 4.23 -22.21
N THR A 132 -2.65 5.33 -22.80
CA THR A 132 -1.45 5.99 -22.30
C THR A 132 -1.71 6.70 -20.98
N ALA A 133 -2.83 7.42 -20.86
CA ALA A 133 -3.28 8.04 -19.64
C ALA A 133 -3.54 7.00 -18.55
N ARG A 134 -4.20 5.89 -18.89
CA ARG A 134 -4.45 4.78 -17.97
C ARG A 134 -3.14 4.21 -17.41
N MET A 135 -2.16 3.94 -18.27
CA MET A 135 -0.87 3.42 -17.83
C MET A 135 -0.12 4.41 -16.93
N ARG A 136 -0.24 5.73 -17.18
CA ARG A 136 0.30 6.75 -16.26
C ARG A 136 -0.37 6.69 -14.89
N TRP A 137 -1.70 6.60 -14.84
CA TRP A 137 -2.46 6.46 -13.59
C TRP A 137 -2.10 5.19 -12.83
N VAL A 138 -2.01 4.04 -13.50
CA VAL A 138 -1.61 2.77 -12.87
C VAL A 138 -0.21 2.89 -12.26
N LYS A 139 0.77 3.45 -12.99
CA LYS A 139 2.13 3.65 -12.48
C LYS A 139 2.16 4.64 -11.31
N ALA A 140 1.43 5.74 -11.38
CA ALA A 140 1.38 6.74 -10.34
C ALA A 140 0.78 6.18 -9.03
N LEU A 141 -0.32 5.43 -9.14
CA LEU A 141 -0.96 4.78 -8.00
C LEU A 141 -0.06 3.68 -7.40
N ALA A 142 0.65 2.90 -8.22
CA ALA A 142 1.61 1.92 -7.74
C ALA A 142 2.79 2.58 -6.99
N ALA A 143 3.29 3.70 -7.50
CA ALA A 143 4.34 4.49 -6.84
C ALA A 143 3.87 5.05 -5.48
N LEU A 144 2.64 5.57 -5.40
CA LEU A 144 2.05 6.01 -4.14
C LEU A 144 1.92 4.88 -3.12
N ALA A 145 1.53 3.68 -3.57
CA ALA A 145 1.45 2.52 -2.68
C ALA A 145 2.82 2.18 -2.08
N GLY A 146 3.88 2.16 -2.91
CA GLY A 146 5.24 1.92 -2.44
C GLY A 146 5.74 3.03 -1.49
N ALA A 147 5.48 4.30 -1.82
CA ALA A 147 5.88 5.43 -0.99
C ALA A 147 5.18 5.44 0.38
N ALA A 148 3.93 4.98 0.45
CA ALA A 148 3.18 4.88 1.69
C ALA A 148 3.69 3.74 2.59
N GLU A 149 4.02 2.58 2.00
CA GLU A 149 4.63 1.47 2.76
C GLU A 149 6.00 1.85 3.31
N GLU A 150 6.79 2.61 2.54
CA GLU A 150 8.11 3.09 2.97
C GLU A 150 8.01 4.23 4.00
N ALA A 151 6.89 4.94 4.07
CA ALA A 151 6.73 6.06 5.00
C ALA A 151 6.76 5.65 6.49
N VAL A 152 6.50 4.37 6.77
CA VAL A 152 6.34 3.81 8.12
C VAL A 152 7.35 2.70 8.44
N ARG A 153 8.36 2.53 7.58
CA ARG A 153 9.47 1.59 7.75
C ARG A 153 10.70 2.29 8.34
#